data_AF-A0A661JC43-F1
#
_entry.id   AF-A0A661JC43-F1
#
_cell.length_a   1.000
_cell.length_b   1.000
_cell.length_c   1.000
_cell.angle_alpha   90.00
_cell.angle_beta   90.00
_cell.angle_gamma   90.00
#
_symmetry.space_group_name_H-M   'P 1'
#
loop_
_entity.id
_entity.type
_entity.pdbx_description
1 polymer ?
#
loop_
_entity_poly.entity_id
_entity_poly.type
_entity_poly.pdbx_seq_one_letter_code
_entity_poly.pdbx_strand_id
1 'polypeptide(L)'
;MEARLKKLYFILLIPAIAGFVVAWIAKTIFKARTSVALDFPLIAPLLFVLAIAFGVAFPILWRTLFVNKNRNRKQVTEAELLKFERGTLYIALLAPYFCLAAFFFQISQFHFYGTVLASLYAVYYFYPSQKRISFEKRIFRAK
;
A
#
# COMPACT_ATOMS: atom_id res chain seq x y z
N MET A 1 -6.44 19.55 -2.67
CA MET A 1 -6.44 18.11 -2.35
C MET A 1 -5.18 17.38 -2.84
N GLU A 2 -4.84 17.47 -4.13
CA GLU A 2 -3.71 16.73 -4.73
C GLU A 2 -2.39 16.85 -3.97
N ALA A 3 -1.86 18.07 -3.80
CA ALA A 3 -0.54 18.26 -3.19
C ALA A 3 -0.44 17.61 -1.80
N ARG A 4 -1.54 17.63 -1.03
CA ARG A 4 -1.62 17.00 0.29
C ARG A 4 -1.57 15.47 0.19
N LEU A 5 -2.27 14.88 -0.78
CA LEU A 5 -2.27 13.43 -1.01
C LEU A 5 -0.93 12.95 -1.58
N LYS A 6 -0.32 13.67 -2.53
CA LYS A 6 1.03 13.37 -3.04
C LYS A 6 2.08 13.43 -1.93
N LYS A 7 2.03 14.47 -1.10
CA LYS A 7 2.93 14.57 0.07
C LYS A 7 2.78 13.35 0.98
N LEU A 8 1.56 12.97 1.33
CA LEU A 8 1.31 11.77 2.16
C LEU A 8 1.81 10.49 1.46
N TYR A 9 1.50 10.32 0.18
CA TYR A 9 1.93 9.18 -0.63
C TYR A 9 3.45 8.99 -0.58
N PHE A 10 4.22 10.05 -0.82
CA PHE A 10 5.68 9.96 -0.78
C PHE A 10 6.22 9.78 0.64
N ILE A 11 5.63 10.42 1.65
CA ILE A 11 6.00 10.18 3.06
C ILE A 11 5.83 8.71 3.44
N LEU A 12 4.78 8.05 2.96
CA LEU A 12 4.52 6.64 3.24
C LEU A 12 5.37 5.69 2.37
N LEU A 13 5.67 6.05 1.12
CA LEU A 13 6.38 5.17 0.19
C LEU A 13 7.91 5.24 0.33
N ILE A 14 8.48 6.43 0.53
CA ILE A 14 9.94 6.64 0.57
C ILE A 14 10.62 5.76 1.62
N PRO A 15 10.12 5.62 2.86
CA PRO A 15 10.77 4.77 3.86
C PRO A 15 10.84 3.30 3.43
N ALA A 16 9.81 2.79 2.77
CA ALA A 16 9.83 1.42 2.24
C ALA A 16 10.88 1.25 1.15
N ILE A 17 10.96 2.19 0.20
CA ILE A 17 11.98 2.18 -0.88
C ILE A 17 13.39 2.31 -0.28
N ALA A 18 13.58 3.24 0.66
CA ALA A 18 14.84 3.42 1.36
C ALA A 18 15.25 2.14 2.11
N GLY A 19 14.29 1.45 2.73
CA GLY A 19 14.49 0.16 3.35
C GLY A 19 15.03 -0.88 2.38
N PHE A 20 14.48 -0.98 1.16
CA PHE A 20 15.00 -1.88 0.13
C PHE A 20 16.43 -1.52 -0.28
N VAL A 21 16.73 -0.25 -0.49
CA VAL A 21 18.07 0.21 -0.90
C VAL A 21 19.09 -0.11 0.20
N VAL A 22 18.78 0.22 1.45
CA VAL A 22 19.66 -0.07 2.60
C VAL A 22 19.87 -1.58 2.76
N ALA A 23 18.81 -2.38 2.64
CA ALA A 23 18.90 -3.83 2.75
C ALA A 23 19.75 -4.45 1.63
N TRP A 24 19.62 -3.92 0.40
CA TRP A 24 20.42 -4.35 -0.73
C TRP A 24 21.91 -4.00 -0.56
N ILE A 25 22.22 -2.76 -0.15
CA ILE A 25 23.60 -2.32 0.15
C ILE A 25 24.21 -3.14 1.29
N ALA A 26 23.45 -3.41 2.35
CA ALA A 26 23.92 -4.22 3.47
C ALA A 26 24.27 -5.65 3.02
N LYS A 27 23.44 -6.24 2.14
CA LYS A 27 23.68 -7.57 1.58
C LYS A 27 24.92 -7.63 0.69
N THR A 28 25.20 -6.57 -0.09
CA THR A 28 26.37 -6.52 -0.97
C THR A 28 27.67 -6.27 -0.21
N ILE A 29 27.67 -5.32 0.74
CA ILE A 29 28.89 -4.93 1.47
C ILE A 29 29.30 -5.98 2.49
N PHE A 30 28.37 -6.41 3.36
CA PHE A 30 28.74 -7.24 4.50
C PHE A 30 28.81 -8.73 4.16
N LYS A 31 28.44 -9.14 2.93
CA LYS A 31 28.04 -10.52 2.61
C LYS A 31 27.15 -11.13 3.70
N ALA A 32 26.47 -10.27 4.46
CA ALA A 32 25.84 -10.67 5.68
C ALA A 32 24.76 -11.66 5.27
N ARG A 33 24.77 -12.83 5.92
CA ARG A 33 23.56 -13.62 6.05
C ARG A 33 22.60 -12.78 6.89
N THR A 34 22.04 -11.72 6.30
CA THR A 34 20.92 -10.95 6.84
C THR A 34 19.63 -11.79 6.80
N SER A 35 19.73 -13.05 6.36
CA SER A 35 18.78 -14.10 6.66
C SER A 35 18.78 -14.35 8.17
N VAL A 36 17.84 -13.71 8.87
CA VAL A 36 17.23 -14.43 9.98
C VAL A 36 16.47 -15.56 9.29
N ALA A 37 17.13 -16.70 9.08
CA ALA A 37 16.52 -17.91 8.57
C ALA A 37 15.57 -18.42 9.65
N LEU A 38 14.42 -17.77 9.74
CA LEU A 38 13.33 -18.20 10.58
C LEU A 38 12.62 -19.29 9.79
N ASP A 39 12.82 -20.54 10.20
CA ASP A 39 12.01 -21.69 9.76
C ASP A 39 10.59 -21.59 10.33
N PHE A 40 9.91 -20.48 10.06
CA PHE A 40 8.50 -20.30 10.33
C PHE A 40 7.73 -20.60 9.05
N PRO A 41 7.19 -21.84 8.87
CA PRO A 41 6.51 -22.23 7.64
C PRO A 41 5.32 -21.32 7.30
N LEU A 42 4.78 -20.59 8.28
CA LEU A 42 3.66 -19.69 8.13
C LEU A 42 4.03 -18.25 7.73
N ILE A 43 5.29 -17.82 7.85
CA ILE A 43 5.64 -16.41 7.64
C ILE A 43 5.53 -16.01 6.16
N ALA A 44 5.92 -16.93 5.25
CA ALA A 44 5.84 -16.73 3.82
C ALA A 44 4.41 -16.53 3.31
N PRO A 45 3.46 -17.46 3.58
CA PRO A 45 2.07 -17.26 3.18
C PRO A 45 1.42 -16.08 3.91
N LEU A 46 1.76 -15.83 5.17
CA LEU A 46 1.22 -14.69 5.92
C LEU A 46 1.58 -13.35 5.28
N LEU A 47 2.87 -13.11 5.01
CA LEU A 47 3.32 -11.86 4.39
C LEU A 47 2.74 -11.66 2.99
N PHE A 48 2.61 -12.75 2.23
CA PHE A 48 1.96 -12.74 0.92
C PHE A 48 0.47 -12.34 1.01
N VAL A 49 -0.29 -13.00 1.90
CA VAL A 49 -1.71 -12.69 2.11
C VAL A 49 -1.88 -11.25 2.61
N LEU A 50 -1.04 -10.79 3.52
CA LEU A 50 -1.08 -9.41 4.01
C LEU A 50 -0.77 -8.40 2.90
N ALA A 51 0.23 -8.65 2.06
CA ALA A 51 0.53 -7.77 0.93
C ALA A 51 -0.66 -7.64 -0.03
N ILE A 52 -1.33 -8.76 -0.37
CA ILE A 52 -2.54 -8.74 -1.21
C ILE A 52 -3.72 -8.07 -0.48
N ALA A 53 -3.93 -8.40 0.78
CA ALA A 53 -5.03 -7.86 1.57
C ALA A 53 -4.94 -6.34 1.63
N PHE A 54 -3.78 -5.80 1.98
CA PHE A 54 -3.58 -4.35 2.08
C PHE A 54 -3.45 -3.68 0.71
N GLY A 55 -2.83 -4.33 -0.28
CA GLY A 55 -2.64 -3.76 -1.62
C GLY A 55 -3.90 -3.77 -2.48
N VAL A 56 -4.86 -4.65 -2.19
CA VAL A 56 -6.03 -4.89 -3.04
C VAL A 56 -7.34 -4.96 -2.25
N ALA A 57 -7.48 -5.94 -1.36
CA ALA A 57 -8.77 -6.28 -0.76
C ALA A 57 -9.31 -5.20 0.21
N PHE A 58 -8.48 -4.74 1.15
CA PHE A 58 -8.86 -3.73 2.14
C PHE A 58 -9.14 -2.35 1.54
N PRO A 59 -8.39 -1.85 0.54
CA PRO A 59 -8.79 -0.64 -0.18
C PRO A 59 -10.19 -0.76 -0.82
N ILE A 60 -10.52 -1.92 -1.40
CA ILE A 60 -11.84 -2.19 -1.96
C ILE A 60 -12.89 -2.19 -0.85
N LEU A 61 -12.64 -2.90 0.26
CA LEU A 61 -13.53 -2.91 1.41
C LEU A 61 -13.77 -1.50 1.97
N TRP A 62 -12.71 -0.71 2.15
CA TRP A 62 -12.78 0.65 2.64
C TRP A 62 -13.63 1.55 1.74
N ARG A 63 -13.49 1.39 0.41
CA ARG A 63 -14.34 2.07 -0.58
C ARG A 63 -15.80 1.65 -0.45
N THR A 64 -16.08 0.36 -0.33
CA THR A 64 -17.45 -0.16 -0.17
C THR A 64 -18.09 0.34 1.13
N LEU A 65 -17.35 0.36 2.23
CA LEU A 65 -17.82 0.91 3.51
C LEU A 65 -18.11 2.40 3.40
N PHE A 66 -17.27 3.16 2.71
CA PHE A 66 -17.49 4.59 2.49
C PHE A 66 -18.73 4.87 1.62
N VAL A 67 -18.94 4.08 0.56
CA VAL A 67 -20.15 4.15 -0.27
C VAL A 67 -21.38 3.83 0.59
N ASN A 68 -21.38 2.72 1.33
CA ASN A 68 -22.53 2.31 2.13
C ASN A 68 -22.86 3.36 3.22
N LYS A 69 -21.85 3.92 3.88
CA LYS A 69 -22.03 4.99 4.88
C LYS A 69 -22.66 6.25 4.29
N ASN A 70 -22.36 6.59 3.04
CA ASN A 70 -22.84 7.81 2.39
C ASN A 70 -24.00 7.57 1.41
N ARG A 71 -24.57 6.35 1.32
CA ARG A 71 -25.57 5.97 0.32
C ARG A 71 -26.82 6.87 0.28
N ASN A 72 -27.20 7.42 1.43
CA ASN A 72 -28.38 8.29 1.57
C ASN A 72 -28.05 9.78 1.44
N ARG A 73 -26.76 10.14 1.31
CA ARG A 73 -26.33 11.53 1.19
C ARG A 73 -26.22 11.90 -0.28
N LYS A 74 -26.81 13.04 -0.66
CA LYS A 74 -26.77 13.51 -2.06
C LYS A 74 -25.37 13.96 -2.50
N GLN A 75 -24.55 14.41 -1.55
CA GLN A 75 -23.20 14.95 -1.77
C GLN A 75 -22.33 14.67 -0.53
N VAL A 76 -21.02 14.60 -0.75
CA VAL A 76 -20.00 14.46 0.29
C VAL A 76 -19.13 15.72 0.28
N THR A 77 -18.66 16.19 1.42
CA THR A 77 -17.77 17.37 1.44
C THR A 77 -16.38 17.03 0.92
N GLU A 78 -15.68 18.00 0.34
CA GLU A 78 -14.27 17.79 -0.08
C GLU A 78 -13.38 17.33 1.09
N ALA A 79 -13.65 17.78 2.31
CA ALA A 79 -12.91 17.38 3.52
C ALA A 79 -13.12 15.89 3.87
N GLU A 80 -14.35 15.39 3.74
CA GLU A 80 -14.68 13.98 3.95
C GLU A 80 -14.04 13.09 2.88
N LEU A 81 -14.08 13.50 1.62
CA LEU A 81 -13.41 12.79 0.53
C LEU A 81 -11.88 12.76 0.74
N LEU A 82 -11.29 13.88 1.18
CA LEU A 82 -9.87 13.92 1.52
C LEU A 82 -9.53 12.96 2.67
N LYS A 83 -10.41 12.82 3.67
CA LYS A 83 -10.22 11.86 4.77
C LYS A 83 -10.30 10.42 4.26
N PHE A 84 -11.25 10.12 3.37
CA PHE A 84 -11.37 8.83 2.72
C PHE A 84 -10.11 8.46 1.93
N GLU A 85 -9.65 9.34 1.03
CA GLU A 85 -8.45 9.12 0.20
C GLU A 85 -7.19 8.92 1.04
N ARG A 86 -7.02 9.68 2.13
CA ARG A 86 -5.92 9.47 3.06
C ARG A 86 -5.99 8.08 3.70
N GLY A 87 -7.17 7.66 4.15
CA GLY A 87 -7.39 6.30 4.68
C GLY A 87 -7.03 5.22 3.66
N THR A 88 -7.45 5.39 2.41
CA THR A 88 -7.10 4.47 1.32
C THR A 88 -5.58 4.39 1.12
N LEU A 89 -4.87 5.52 1.14
CA LEU A 89 -3.41 5.54 1.04
C LEU A 89 -2.71 4.84 2.21
N TYR A 90 -3.16 5.08 3.45
CA TYR A 90 -2.61 4.39 4.62
C TYR A 90 -2.77 2.88 4.53
N ILE A 91 -3.91 2.40 4.04
CA ILE A 91 -4.16 0.97 3.86
C ILE A 91 -3.29 0.42 2.72
N ALA A 92 -3.37 1.01 1.53
CA ALA A 92 -2.71 0.50 0.34
C ALA A 92 -1.19 0.47 0.46
N LEU A 93 -0.60 1.53 1.03
CA LEU A 93 0.85 1.66 1.11
C LEU A 93 1.48 0.85 2.23
N LEU A 94 0.73 0.01 2.96
CA LEU A 94 1.31 -1.05 3.79
C LEU A 94 1.82 -2.24 2.96
N ALA A 95 1.31 -2.47 1.76
CA ALA A 95 1.77 -3.57 0.89
C ALA A 95 3.29 -3.52 0.58
N PRO A 96 3.89 -2.36 0.24
CA PRO A 96 5.35 -2.22 0.12
C PRO A 96 6.14 -2.60 1.38
N TYR A 97 5.59 -2.40 2.57
CA TYR A 97 6.26 -2.78 3.82
C TYR A 97 6.22 -4.29 4.06
N PHE A 98 5.12 -4.97 3.71
CA PHE A 98 5.08 -6.43 3.74
C PHE A 98 6.03 -7.05 2.71
N CYS A 99 6.14 -6.44 1.53
CA CYS A 99 7.13 -6.82 0.52
C CYS A 99 8.57 -6.62 1.04
N LEU A 100 8.84 -5.50 1.71
CA LEU A 100 10.14 -5.25 2.34
C LEU A 100 10.46 -6.27 3.44
N ALA A 101 9.49 -6.60 4.29
CA ALA A 101 9.65 -7.66 5.29
C ALA A 101 9.93 -9.01 4.62
N ALA A 102 9.20 -9.36 3.56
CA ALA A 102 9.41 -10.58 2.78
C ALA A 102 10.82 -10.66 2.18
N PHE A 103 11.37 -9.53 1.74
CA PHE A 103 12.76 -9.42 1.28
C PHE A 103 13.77 -9.73 2.39
N PHE A 104 13.56 -9.20 3.60
CA PHE A 104 14.43 -9.48 4.75
C PHE A 104 14.37 -10.95 5.20
N PHE A 105 13.18 -11.54 5.23
CA PHE A 105 12.99 -12.93 5.65
C PHE A 105 13.34 -13.96 4.58
N GLN A 106 13.68 -13.53 3.36
CA GLN A 106 14.03 -14.41 2.23
C GLN A 106 13.02 -15.55 2.03
N ILE A 107 11.74 -15.21 2.08
CA ILE A 107 10.66 -16.19 1.91
C ILE A 107 10.73 -16.86 0.53
N SER A 108 10.05 -18.01 0.38
CA SER A 108 10.02 -18.72 -0.90
C SER A 108 9.65 -17.81 -2.08
N GLN A 109 10.29 -18.04 -3.23
CA GLN A 109 10.22 -17.17 -4.40
C GLN A 109 8.79 -16.88 -4.87
N PHE A 110 7.92 -17.89 -4.83
CA PHE A 110 6.51 -17.74 -5.20
C PHE A 110 5.81 -16.67 -4.36
N HIS A 111 5.92 -16.77 -3.03
CA HIS A 111 5.29 -15.82 -2.11
C HIS A 111 5.93 -14.43 -2.23
N PHE A 112 7.26 -14.37 -2.39
CA PHE A 112 7.96 -13.10 -2.55
C PHE A 112 7.51 -12.35 -3.81
N TYR A 113 7.52 -12.99 -4.99
CA TYR A 113 7.05 -12.34 -6.22
C TYR A 113 5.60 -11.91 -6.14
N GLY A 114 4.77 -12.68 -5.43
CA GLY A 114 3.42 -12.28 -5.08
C GLY A 114 3.34 -10.97 -4.30
N THR A 115 4.17 -10.81 -3.24
CA THR A 115 4.24 -9.56 -2.48
C THR A 115 4.75 -8.38 -3.32
N VAL A 116 5.70 -8.63 -4.23
CA VAL A 116 6.22 -7.61 -5.16
C VAL A 116 5.10 -7.13 -6.08
N LEU A 117 4.35 -8.05 -6.69
CA LEU A 117 3.26 -7.69 -7.58
C LEU A 117 2.17 -6.89 -6.87
N ALA A 118 1.76 -7.32 -5.66
CA ALA A 118 0.79 -6.60 -4.84
C ALA A 118 1.28 -5.19 -4.46
N SER A 119 2.56 -5.06 -4.10
CA SER A 119 3.19 -3.78 -3.80
C SER A 119 3.20 -2.85 -5.01
N LEU A 120 3.65 -3.33 -6.17
CA LEU A 120 3.69 -2.54 -7.40
C LEU A 120 2.28 -2.11 -7.83
N TYR A 121 1.31 -3.02 -7.74
CA TYR A 121 -0.09 -2.70 -7.99
C TYR A 121 -0.57 -1.58 -7.07
N ALA A 122 -0.33 -1.68 -5.76
CA ALA A 122 -0.78 -0.67 -4.80
C ALA A 122 -0.15 0.70 -5.07
N VAL A 123 1.16 0.74 -5.31
CA VAL A 123 1.93 1.95 -5.63
C VAL A 123 1.38 2.60 -6.91
N TYR A 124 1.19 1.82 -7.97
CA TYR A 124 0.70 2.33 -9.25
C TYR A 124 -0.76 2.80 -9.18
N TYR A 125 -1.65 1.93 -8.70
CA TYR A 125 -3.10 2.17 -8.75
C TYR A 125 -3.54 3.32 -7.82
N PHE A 126 -2.95 3.41 -6.62
CA PHE A 126 -3.35 4.42 -5.64
C PHE A 126 -2.59 5.74 -5.76
N TYR A 127 -1.72 5.91 -6.75
CA TYR A 127 -1.03 7.18 -6.99
C TYR A 127 -2.04 8.36 -7.13
N PRO A 128 -1.91 9.42 -6.32
CA PRO A 128 -2.87 10.52 -6.30
C PRO A 128 -2.63 11.51 -7.45
N SER A 129 -3.07 11.11 -8.65
CA SER A 129 -3.08 11.97 -9.84
C SER A 129 -4.32 12.86 -9.90
N GLN A 130 -4.23 14.03 -10.56
CA GLN A 130 -5.39 14.90 -10.82
C GLN A 130 -6.55 14.13 -11.45
N LYS A 131 -6.26 13.25 -12.41
CA LYS A 131 -7.27 12.43 -13.11
C LYS A 131 -8.01 11.50 -12.15
N ARG A 132 -7.29 10.85 -11.23
CA ARG A 132 -7.91 9.98 -10.21
C ARG A 132 -8.75 10.80 -9.24
N ILE A 133 -8.23 11.93 -8.76
CA ILE A 133 -8.92 12.79 -7.79
C ILE A 133 -10.20 13.39 -8.40
N SER A 134 -10.15 13.87 -9.64
CA SER A 134 -11.33 14.42 -10.32
C SER A 134 -12.40 13.35 -10.58
N PHE A 135 -11.98 12.13 -10.91
CA PHE A 135 -12.86 10.97 -11.05
C PHE A 135 -13.57 10.63 -9.73
N GLU A 136 -12.84 10.58 -8.62
CA GLU A 136 -13.43 10.30 -7.29
C GLU A 136 -14.37 11.42 -6.84
N LYS A 137 -14.01 12.70 -7.08
CA LYS A 137 -14.91 13.84 -6.84
C LYS A 137 -16.22 13.69 -7.62
N ARG A 138 -16.17 13.22 -8.87
CA ARG A 138 -17.36 13.01 -9.71
C ARG A 138 -18.22 11.85 -9.20
N ILE A 139 -17.60 10.73 -8.82
CA ILE A 139 -18.33 9.56 -8.30
C ILE A 139 -19.06 9.92 -7.00
N PHE A 140 -18.37 10.56 -6.07
CA PHE A 140 -18.94 10.90 -4.76
C PHE A 140 -19.67 12.24 -4.73
N ARG A 141 -19.82 12.90 -5.88
CA ARG A 141 -20.47 14.22 -6.04
C ARG A 141 -19.94 15.24 -5.02
N ALA A 142 -18.62 15.24 -4.84
CA ALA A 142 -17.99 16.04 -3.81
C ALA A 142 -17.94 17.52 -4.18
N LYS A 143 -18.34 18.38 -3.24
CA LYS A 143 -18.29 19.84 -3.35
C LYS A 143 -17.54 20.46 -2.18
#